data_AF-A0A8T3MEJ1-F1
#
_entry.id   AF-A0A8T3MEJ1-F1
#
_cell.length_a   1.000
_cell.length_b   1.000
_cell.length_c   1.000
_cell.angle_alpha   90.00
_cell.angle_beta   90.00
_cell.angle_gamma   90.00
#
_symmetry.space_group_name_H-M   'P 1'
#
loop_
_entity.id
_entity.type
_entity.pdbx_description
1 polymer ?
#
loop_
_entity_poly.entity_id
_entity_poly.type
_entity_poly.pdbx_seq_one_letter_code
_entity_poly.pdbx_strand_id
1 'polypeptide(L)' 'MSPLDIARSIPIATDADFDRWLGAHGATEREVVIAIYKQASGRQTVKLVALQEVALCQGWVDR' A
#
# COMPACT_ATOMS: atom_id res chain seq x y z
N MET A 1 11.59 16.01 -5.15
CA MET A 1 10.43 15.27 -4.61
C MET A 1 9.31 16.27 -4.38
N SER A 2 8.16 16.07 -5.03
CA SER A 2 6.93 16.77 -4.64
C SER A 2 6.56 16.35 -3.21
N PRO A 3 5.87 17.20 -2.43
CA PRO A 3 5.37 16.80 -1.11
C PRO A 3 4.47 15.58 -1.24
N LEU A 4 4.60 14.63 -0.32
CA LEU A 4 3.68 13.51 -0.21
C LEU A 4 2.28 14.05 0.14
N ASP A 5 1.29 13.77 -0.70
CA ASP A 5 -0.10 14.14 -0.43
C ASP A 5 -0.80 13.05 0.40
N ILE A 6 -0.76 13.20 1.73
CA ILE A 6 -1.40 12.27 2.67
C ILE A 6 -2.94 12.28 2.57
N ALA A 7 -3.54 13.33 1.98
CA ALA A 7 -4.98 13.37 1.77
C ALA A 7 -5.46 12.34 0.75
N ARG A 8 -4.54 11.82 -0.10
CA ARG A 8 -4.80 10.74 -1.06
C ARG A 8 -4.62 9.33 -0.47
N SER A 9 -4.48 9.20 0.84
CA SER A 9 -4.36 7.88 1.47
C SER A 9 -5.62 7.03 1.26
N ILE A 10 -5.40 5.74 0.98
CA ILE A 10 -6.48 4.78 0.77
C ILE A 10 -6.54 3.76 1.92
N PRO A 11 -7.74 3.29 2.29
CA PRO A 11 -7.88 2.24 3.28
C PRO A 11 -7.47 0.89 2.67
N ILE A 12 -6.35 0.33 3.13
CA ILE A 12 -5.91 -1.03 2.81
C ILE A 12 -5.83 -1.81 4.12
N ALA A 13 -6.68 -2.82 4.24
CA ALA A 13 -6.87 -3.57 5.49
C ALA A 13 -6.13 -4.92 5.47
N THR A 14 -5.84 -5.43 4.27
CA THR A 14 -5.15 -6.71 4.01
C THR A 14 -4.21 -6.58 2.82
N ASP A 15 -3.28 -7.52 2.69
CA ASP A 15 -2.44 -7.70 1.50
C ASP A 15 -3.27 -7.98 0.24
N ALA A 16 -4.34 -8.78 0.35
CA ALA A 16 -5.26 -9.06 -0.75
C ALA A 16 -6.00 -7.80 -1.26
N ASP A 17 -6.32 -6.85 -0.38
CA ASP A 17 -6.92 -5.57 -0.79
C ASP A 17 -5.92 -4.72 -1.55
N PHE A 18 -4.64 -4.76 -1.15
CA PHE A 18 -3.59 -4.05 -1.87
C PHE A 18 -3.31 -4.66 -3.25
N ASP A 19 -3.23 -5.98 -3.33
CA ASP A 19 -3.04 -6.71 -4.58
C ASP A 19 -4.17 -6.39 -5.58
N ARG A 20 -5.43 -6.41 -5.10
CA ARG A 20 -6.59 -5.99 -5.90
C ARG A 20 -6.48 -4.54 -6.36
N TRP A 21 -6.05 -3.63 -5.48
CA TRP A 21 -5.90 -2.22 -5.84
C TRP A 21 -4.83 -2.03 -6.92
N LEU A 22 -3.68 -2.69 -6.79
CA LEU A 22 -2.61 -2.64 -7.78
C LEU A 22 -3.03 -3.26 -9.12
N GLY A 23 -3.73 -4.39 -9.10
CA GLY A 23 -4.26 -5.00 -10.32
C GLY A 23 -5.22 -4.06 -11.08
N ALA A 24 -5.98 -3.22 -10.37
CA ALA A 24 -6.92 -2.29 -10.96
C ALA A 24 -6.31 -0.94 -11.37
N HIS A 25 -5.33 -0.43 -10.62
CA HIS A 25 -4.84 0.96 -10.75
C HIS A 25 -3.34 1.09 -10.97
N GLY A 26 -2.56 0.04 -10.67
CA GLY A 26 -1.10 0.08 -10.66
C GLY A 26 -0.47 0.39 -12.02
N ALA A 27 -1.18 0.13 -13.12
CA ALA A 27 -0.71 0.51 -14.46
C ALA A 27 -0.82 2.02 -14.76
N THR A 28 -1.70 2.75 -14.07
CA THR A 28 -2.01 4.17 -14.36
C THR A 28 -1.60 5.11 -13.23
N GLU A 29 -1.72 4.68 -11.98
CA GLU A 29 -1.31 5.46 -10.81
C GLU A 29 0.21 5.42 -10.64
N ARG A 30 0.77 6.55 -10.21
CA ARG A 30 2.22 6.71 -10.01
C ARG A 30 2.64 6.52 -8.55
N GLU A 31 1.69 6.58 -7.64
CA GLU A 31 1.93 6.52 -6.21
C GLU A 31 0.67 6.04 -5.46
N VAL A 32 0.89 5.49 -4.28
CA VAL A 32 -0.18 5.13 -3.34
C VAL A 32 0.31 5.42 -1.93
N VAL A 33 -0.56 5.96 -1.09
CA VAL A 33 -0.26 6.24 0.31
C VAL A 33 -1.08 5.30 1.19
N ILE A 34 -0.39 4.44 1.93
CA ILE A 34 -1.02 3.44 2.82
C ILE A 34 -0.61 3.73 4.26
N ALA A 35 -1.59 3.89 5.13
CA ALA A 35 -1.35 4.07 6.56
C ALA A 35 -1.05 2.74 7.24
N ILE A 36 0.08 2.65 7.95
CA ILE A 36 0.42 1.52 8.82
C ILE A 36 0.31 1.98 10.27
N TYR A 37 -0.55 1.31 11.04
CA TYR A 37 -0.74 1.61 12.45
C TYR A 37 0.15 0.72 13.34
N LYS A 38 0.63 1.30 14.44
CA LYS A 38 1.37 0.57 15.49
C LYS A 38 0.51 -0.59 16.00
N GLN A 39 1.08 -1.79 16.13
CA GLN A 39 0.35 -2.99 16.58
C GLN A 39 -0.38 -2.77 17.92
N ALA A 40 0.28 -2.10 18.87
CA ALA A 40 -0.31 -1.78 20.17
C ALA A 40 -1.49 -0.78 20.13
N SER A 41 -1.80 -0.18 18.97
CA SER A 41 -2.91 0.77 18.84
C SER A 41 -4.29 0.10 18.76
N GLY A 42 -4.35 -1.23 18.61
CA GLY A 42 -5.60 -1.97 18.43
C GLY A 42 -6.30 -1.71 17.08
N ARG A 43 -5.70 -0.91 16.19
CA ARG A 43 -6.21 -0.68 14.84
C ARG A 43 -5.76 -1.79 13.91
N GLN A 44 -6.63 -2.17 12.97
CA GLN A 44 -6.28 -3.11 11.91
C GLN A 44 -5.03 -2.62 11.17
N THR A 45 -4.06 -3.51 11.00
CA THR A 45 -2.76 -3.19 10.41
C THR A 45 -2.34 -4.33 9.49
N VAL A 46 -1.95 -3.99 8.26
CA VAL A 46 -1.28 -4.91 7.34
C VAL A 46 0.22 -4.87 7.65
N LYS A 47 0.89 -6.03 7.57
CA LYS A 47 2.33 -6.09 7.80
C LYS A 47 3.06 -5.36 6.67
N LEU A 48 4.03 -4.51 7.02
CA LEU A 48 4.86 -3.81 6.04
C LEU A 48 5.50 -4.77 5.02
N VAL A 49 6.00 -5.91 5.49
CA VAL A 49 6.61 -6.94 4.62
C VAL A 49 5.61 -7.50 3.60
N ALA A 50 4.35 -7.72 4.00
CA ALA A 50 3.33 -8.23 3.09
C ALA A 50 2.98 -7.20 2.00
N LEU A 51 2.91 -5.91 2.34
CA LEU A 51 2.74 -4.86 1.33
C LEU A 51 3.91 -4.81 0.35
N GLN A 52 5.15 -4.91 0.85
CA GLN A 52 6.34 -4.92 0.00
C GLN A 52 6.36 -6.12 -0.94
N GLU A 53 6.05 -7.32 -0.45
CA GLU A 53 5.97 -8.54 -1.26
C GLU A 53 4.94 -8.40 -2.39
N VAL A 54 3.74 -7.90 -2.10
CA VAL A 54 2.70 -7.66 -3.12
C VAL A 54 3.18 -6.65 -4.17
N ALA A 55 3.77 -5.52 -3.74
CA ALA A 55 4.29 -4.51 -4.67
C ALA A 55 5.40 -5.06 -5.57
N LEU A 56 6.31 -5.88 -5.02
CA LEU A 56 7.36 -6.57 -5.79
C LEU A 56 6.76 -7.58 -6.79
N CYS A 57 5.78 -8.39 -6.37
CA CYS A 57 5.11 -9.36 -7.22
C CYS A 57 4.35 -8.71 -8.39
N GLN A 58 3.77 -7.54 -8.16
CA GLN A 58 3.10 -6.73 -9.19
C GLN A 58 4.07 -5.89 -10.03
N GLY A 59 5.38 -5.95 -9.75
CA GLY A 59 6.40 -5.17 -10.47
C GLY A 59 6.31 -3.66 -10.24
N TRP A 60 5.69 -3.24 -9.13
CA TRP A 60 5.40 -1.84 -8.82
C TRP A 60 6.56 -1.13 -8.10
N VAL A 61 7.42 -1.91 -7.44
CA VAL A 61 8.65 -1.44 -6.81
C VAL A 61 9.80 -2.37 -7.19
N ASP A 62 11.01 -1.81 -7.22
CA ASP A 62 12.24 -2.57 -7.47
C ASP A 62 12.69 -3.35 -6.23
N ARG A 63 13.55 -4.36 -6.46
CA ARG A 63 14.21 -5.12 -5.39
C ARG A 63 15.32 -4.34 -4.70
#